data_AF-A0A8U0M3R2-F1
#
_entry.id   AF-A0A8U0M3R2-F1
#
_cell.length_a   1.000
_cell.length_b   1.000
_cell.length_c   1.000
_cell.angle_alpha   90.00
_cell.angle_beta   90.00
_cell.angle_gamma   90.00
#
_symmetry.space_group_name_H-M   'P 1'
#
loop_
_entity.id
_entity.type
_entity.pdbx_description
1 polymer ?
#
loop_
_entity_poly.entity_id
_entity_poly.type
_entity_poly.pdbx_seq_one_letter_code
_entity_poly.pdbx_strand_id
1 'polypeptide(L)'
;MRLDDGELVYQNPYFEGPDASSADELVKIDFTQSPVDLDSPWLFDRLTDNTLSHEGNYDPDWQLRFKAPPISSEPFVLDGHAYQLARFQPDSERFTPTDVYLDVNKAWKKDEFTTAFWTAKQQYNSRVWVFDDGLRQLDSASLDRTYEQLASQRFSLFPVYQIANPATALLITKGTLSSVALSDLKNSSFAERTRYMGRQSAPIRTFSYGNQLSTYLKTLAELQVFNVTQGTTCTLIHDLAKTHQFPRQPNQSDQITLADAQVSIRKIPLVVCPGESGQKAGIAPDHLARLFVYNHLLGQIGRNYFTDTHKTASLIAEAQQAHVVSPLSSLIVLETQQDYERFGIHKDKNGLDNATMKKDGAVPEPHEWAMLVMVAALVGWLIFQKRRTTRAASNY
;
A
#
# COMPACT_ATOMS: atom_id res chain seq x y z
N MET A 1 -0.41 -0.98 7.80
CA MET A 1 -0.90 -1.35 9.15
C MET A 1 -2.31 -1.86 9.03
N ARG A 2 -2.68 -2.83 9.85
CA ARG A 2 -4.04 -3.41 9.94
C ARG A 2 -4.52 -3.34 11.39
N LEU A 3 -5.81 -3.12 11.61
CA LEU A 3 -6.45 -3.22 12.92
C LEU A 3 -7.02 -4.64 13.09
N ASP A 4 -6.61 -5.33 14.14
CA ASP A 4 -6.93 -6.72 14.46
C ASP A 4 -7.29 -6.81 15.95
N ASP A 5 -8.56 -7.07 16.28
CA ASP A 5 -9.07 -7.15 17.67
C ASP A 5 -8.66 -6.00 18.62
N GLY A 6 -8.51 -4.78 18.09
CA GLY A 6 -8.13 -3.59 18.87
C GLY A 6 -6.62 -3.33 18.94
N GLU A 7 -5.82 -4.15 18.25
CA GLU A 7 -4.38 -3.98 18.07
C GLU A 7 -4.07 -3.51 16.66
N LEU A 8 -3.05 -2.66 16.51
CA LEU A 8 -2.44 -2.37 15.23
C LEU A 8 -1.33 -3.38 14.94
N VAL A 9 -1.43 -4.01 13.77
CA VAL A 9 -0.43 -4.91 13.21
C VAL A 9 0.34 -4.16 12.13
N TYR A 10 1.65 -4.01 12.33
CA TYR A 10 2.59 -3.54 11.32
C TYR A 10 3.40 -4.74 10.81
N GLN A 11 3.57 -4.83 9.50
CA GLN A 11 4.23 -5.98 8.85
C GLN A 11 5.36 -5.45 7.98
N ASN A 12 6.45 -6.22 7.90
CA ASN A 12 7.55 -5.92 7.00
C ASN A 12 7.02 -5.73 5.57
N PRO A 13 7.30 -4.60 4.89
CA PRO A 13 6.98 -4.48 3.48
C PRO A 13 7.81 -5.48 2.65
N TYR A 14 7.13 -6.26 1.81
CA TYR A 14 7.80 -7.09 0.81
C TYR A 14 8.48 -6.22 -0.26
N PHE A 15 9.69 -6.60 -0.65
CA PHE A 15 10.39 -6.03 -1.81
C PHE A 15 10.91 -7.15 -2.71
N GLU A 16 10.93 -6.89 -4.00
CA GLU A 16 11.52 -7.80 -4.99
C GLU A 16 13.02 -7.55 -5.09
N GLY A 17 13.81 -8.62 -5.15
CA GLY A 17 15.26 -8.52 -5.16
C GLY A 17 15.94 -9.87 -5.39
N PRO A 18 17.28 -9.88 -5.45
CA PRO A 18 18.04 -11.13 -5.42
C PRO A 18 17.77 -11.91 -4.14
N ASP A 19 18.20 -13.18 -4.11
CA ASP A 19 18.15 -14.01 -2.91
C ASP A 19 18.83 -13.29 -1.73
N ALA A 20 18.05 -13.03 -0.67
CA ALA A 20 18.46 -12.32 0.53
C ALA A 20 18.64 -13.26 1.74
N SER A 21 18.68 -14.59 1.52
CA SER A 21 18.78 -15.59 2.60
C SER A 21 20.04 -15.49 3.47
N SER A 22 21.08 -14.80 2.99
CA SER A 22 22.31 -14.53 3.74
C SER A 22 22.54 -13.03 4.00
N ALA A 23 21.51 -12.21 3.85
CA ALA A 23 21.61 -10.77 4.12
C ALA A 23 21.46 -10.49 5.61
N ASP A 24 22.19 -9.49 6.09
CA ASP A 24 21.95 -8.89 7.39
C ASP A 24 20.85 -7.81 7.26
N GLU A 25 20.09 -7.59 8.33
CA GLU A 25 19.01 -6.61 8.42
C GLU A 25 19.23 -5.71 9.63
N LEU A 26 19.03 -4.41 9.42
CA LEU A 26 18.88 -3.42 10.46
C LEU A 26 17.46 -2.87 10.38
N VAL A 27 16.64 -3.16 11.39
CA VAL A 27 15.28 -2.61 11.51
C VAL A 27 15.31 -1.46 12.50
N LYS A 28 14.80 -0.30 12.11
CA LYS A 28 14.58 0.85 13.00
C LYS A 28 13.15 1.35 12.83
N ILE A 29 12.39 1.36 13.92
CA ILE A 29 10.98 1.78 13.92
C ILE A 29 10.80 2.86 14.97
N ASP A 30 10.53 4.08 14.48
CA ASP A 30 10.27 5.25 15.30
C ASP A 30 8.76 5.40 15.56
N PHE A 31 8.38 5.47 16.83
CA PHE A 31 7.02 5.75 17.25
C PHE A 31 6.89 7.22 17.65
N THR A 32 5.81 7.87 17.21
CA THR A 32 5.50 9.25 17.64
C THR A 32 5.14 9.34 19.12
N GLN A 33 4.64 8.24 19.69
CA GLN A 33 4.29 8.06 21.10
C GLN A 33 4.68 6.66 21.53
N SER A 34 5.02 6.44 22.81
CA SER A 34 5.37 5.11 23.30
C SER A 34 4.22 4.12 23.06
N PRO A 35 4.46 3.00 22.33
CA PRO A 35 3.43 1.99 22.11
C PRO A 35 3.04 1.31 23.43
N VAL A 36 1.77 0.98 23.55
CA VAL A 36 1.23 0.21 24.69
C VAL A 36 1.08 -1.23 24.24
N ASP A 37 1.46 -2.17 25.11
CA ASP A 37 1.39 -3.62 24.86
C ASP A 37 2.10 -4.02 23.55
N LEU A 38 3.32 -3.49 23.33
CA LEU A 38 4.14 -3.83 22.17
C LEU A 38 4.58 -5.30 22.24
N ASP A 39 4.13 -6.07 21.26
CA ASP A 39 4.58 -7.41 20.94
C ASP A 39 5.47 -7.37 19.68
N SER A 40 6.68 -7.86 19.83
CA SER A 40 7.71 -7.89 18.80
C SER A 40 8.38 -9.26 18.75
N PRO A 41 8.79 -9.75 17.57
CA PRO A 41 9.44 -11.05 17.45
C PRO A 41 10.84 -11.07 18.09
N TRP A 42 11.39 -9.88 18.35
CA TRP A 42 12.72 -9.72 18.92
C TRP A 42 12.66 -9.58 20.44
N LEU A 43 12.99 -10.66 21.15
CA LEU A 43 12.87 -10.79 22.61
C LEU A 43 13.82 -9.89 23.43
N PHE A 44 14.87 -9.32 22.82
CA PHE A 44 15.95 -8.62 23.52
C PHE A 44 16.14 -7.15 23.10
N ASP A 45 15.33 -6.66 22.17
CA ASP A 45 15.46 -5.30 21.66
C ASP A 45 14.73 -4.30 22.54
N ARG A 46 15.46 -3.28 22.98
CA ARG A 46 14.94 -2.25 23.89
C ARG A 46 14.30 -1.14 23.07
N LEU A 47 13.00 -0.93 23.31
CA LEU A 47 12.37 0.35 22.97
C LEU A 47 13.07 1.45 23.77
N THR A 48 13.85 2.28 23.07
CA THR A 48 14.63 3.37 23.68
C THR A 48 14.19 4.67 23.02
N ASP A 49 13.74 5.65 23.80
CA ASP A 49 13.23 6.94 23.27
C ASP A 49 12.19 6.78 22.13
N ASN A 50 11.23 5.87 22.32
CA ASN A 50 10.22 5.50 21.31
C ASN A 50 10.79 4.94 20.00
N THR A 51 12.01 4.43 20.01
CA THR A 51 12.64 3.77 18.86
C THR A 51 12.85 2.30 19.19
N LEU A 52 12.28 1.42 18.37
CA LEU A 52 12.63 0.00 18.38
C LEU A 52 13.74 -0.22 17.36
N SER A 53 14.80 -0.94 17.74
CA SER A 53 15.92 -1.24 16.84
C SER A 53 16.28 -2.71 16.95
N HIS A 54 16.48 -3.36 15.80
CA HIS A 54 16.89 -4.75 15.68
C HIS A 54 18.05 -4.85 14.69
N GLU A 55 19.05 -5.66 14.99
CA GLU A 55 20.13 -6.03 14.09
C GLU A 55 20.28 -7.56 14.09
N GLY A 56 20.28 -8.17 12.90
CA GLY A 56 20.31 -9.62 12.78
C GLY A 56 20.30 -10.11 11.34
N ASN A 57 20.02 -11.40 11.16
CA ASN A 57 19.79 -11.96 9.82
C ASN A 57 18.45 -11.47 9.28
N TYR A 58 18.39 -11.20 7.98
CA TYR A 58 17.17 -10.78 7.30
C TYR A 58 16.03 -11.79 7.49
N ASP A 59 14.91 -11.31 8.03
CA ASP A 59 13.67 -12.06 8.14
C ASP A 59 12.55 -11.31 7.36
N PRO A 60 12.09 -11.83 6.22
CA PRO A 60 11.01 -11.19 5.47
C PRO A 60 9.66 -11.25 6.19
N ASP A 61 9.49 -12.13 7.18
CA ASP A 61 8.19 -12.52 7.75
C ASP A 61 7.96 -11.98 9.17
N TRP A 62 8.63 -10.88 9.56
CA TRP A 62 8.39 -10.24 10.85
C TRP A 62 7.15 -9.33 10.85
N GLN A 63 6.50 -9.23 12.02
CA GLN A 63 5.41 -8.30 12.28
C GLN A 63 5.50 -7.74 13.70
N LEU A 64 5.01 -6.52 13.92
CA LEU A 64 4.80 -5.93 15.23
C LEU A 64 3.32 -5.80 15.52
N ARG A 65 2.95 -6.00 16.79
CA ARG A 65 1.59 -5.77 17.29
C ARG A 65 1.65 -4.85 18.49
N PHE A 66 0.72 -3.92 18.58
CA PHE A 66 0.58 -3.06 19.76
C PHE A 66 -0.84 -2.55 19.85
N LYS A 67 -1.26 -2.16 21.05
CA LYS A 67 -2.61 -1.63 21.28
C LYS A 67 -2.85 -0.39 20.43
N ALA A 68 -3.98 -0.37 19.72
CA ALA A 68 -4.31 0.75 18.85
C ALA A 68 -4.56 2.04 19.68
N PRO A 69 -3.83 3.14 19.41
CA PRO A 69 -4.14 4.42 20.03
C PRO A 69 -5.47 4.98 19.51
N PRO A 70 -6.11 5.92 20.25
CA PRO A 70 -7.29 6.61 19.75
C PRO A 70 -6.97 7.38 18.46
N ILE A 71 -7.94 7.45 17.55
CA ILE A 71 -7.80 8.20 16.30
C ILE A 71 -7.64 9.69 16.63
N SER A 72 -6.56 10.30 16.13
CA SER A 72 -6.33 11.74 16.28
C SER A 72 -7.37 12.55 15.51
N SER A 73 -7.92 13.58 16.17
CA SER A 73 -8.77 14.59 15.54
C SER A 73 -8.00 15.76 14.94
N GLU A 74 -6.67 15.79 15.04
CA GLU A 74 -5.86 16.88 14.50
C GLU A 74 -5.80 16.78 12.96
N PRO A 75 -6.13 17.85 12.22
CA PRO A 75 -6.00 17.86 10.77
C PRO A 75 -4.58 18.23 10.34
N PHE A 76 -4.16 17.76 9.16
CA PHE A 76 -3.04 18.34 8.43
C PHE A 76 -3.57 19.33 7.40
N VAL A 77 -2.99 20.52 7.29
CA VAL A 77 -3.47 21.56 6.36
C VAL A 77 -2.52 21.70 5.18
N LEU A 78 -3.05 21.60 3.97
CA LEU A 78 -2.34 21.83 2.71
C LEU A 78 -3.27 22.52 1.72
N ASP A 79 -2.82 23.65 1.16
CA ASP A 79 -3.47 24.39 0.09
C ASP A 79 -4.99 24.61 0.27
N GLY A 80 -5.37 25.27 1.36
CA GLY A 80 -6.77 25.58 1.64
C GLY A 80 -7.64 24.38 2.00
N HIS A 81 -7.05 23.20 2.22
CA HIS A 81 -7.77 22.00 2.65
C HIS A 81 -7.17 21.41 3.93
N ALA A 82 -8.04 20.86 4.78
CA ALA A 82 -7.68 20.05 5.93
C ALA A 82 -7.86 18.56 5.61
N TYR A 83 -6.87 17.75 5.95
CA TYR A 83 -6.87 16.30 5.83
C TYR A 83 -6.92 15.68 7.22
N GLN A 84 -7.98 14.94 7.52
CA GLN A 84 -8.26 14.48 8.88
C GLN A 84 -8.64 13.00 8.89
N LEU A 85 -8.14 12.27 9.90
CA LEU A 85 -8.57 10.90 10.13
C LEU A 85 -9.98 10.87 10.73
N ALA A 86 -10.77 9.89 10.29
CA ALA A 86 -12.07 9.57 10.85
C ALA A 86 -12.22 8.05 10.95
N ARG A 87 -12.97 7.58 11.95
CA ARG A 87 -13.32 6.16 12.05
C ARG A 87 -14.11 5.74 10.82
N PHE A 88 -13.74 4.61 10.22
CA PHE A 88 -14.50 3.98 9.16
C PHE A 88 -15.22 2.76 9.71
N GLN A 89 -16.52 2.71 9.49
CA GLN A 89 -17.33 1.52 9.74
C GLN A 89 -17.87 1.03 8.39
N PRO A 90 -17.56 -0.20 7.99
CA PRO A 90 -18.09 -0.76 6.76
C PRO A 90 -19.61 -0.74 6.77
N ASP A 91 -20.22 -0.17 5.72
CA ASP A 91 -21.63 -0.32 5.44
C ASP A 91 -21.82 -1.47 4.44
N SER A 92 -22.97 -2.14 4.50
CA SER A 92 -23.32 -3.24 3.61
C SER A 92 -24.54 -2.89 2.77
N GLU A 93 -24.57 -3.42 1.55
CA GLU A 93 -25.70 -3.29 0.64
C GLU A 93 -26.21 -4.67 0.23
N ARG A 94 -27.49 -4.73 -0.14
CA ARG A 94 -28.07 -5.98 -0.67
C ARG A 94 -27.40 -6.33 -2.00
N PHE A 95 -27.00 -7.58 -2.13
CA PHE A 95 -26.33 -8.07 -3.32
C PHE A 95 -26.66 -9.55 -3.57
N THR A 96 -27.07 -9.84 -4.80
CA THR A 96 -27.34 -11.20 -5.28
C THR A 96 -26.71 -11.33 -6.67
N PRO A 97 -25.59 -12.06 -6.82
CA PRO A 97 -24.88 -12.12 -8.09
C PRO A 97 -25.61 -12.99 -9.11
N THR A 98 -25.74 -12.49 -10.35
CA THR A 98 -26.24 -13.27 -11.49
C THR A 98 -25.14 -14.14 -12.10
N ASP A 99 -23.90 -13.66 -12.02
CA ASP A 99 -22.73 -14.32 -12.56
C ASP A 99 -21.62 -14.33 -11.51
N VAL A 100 -21.15 -15.52 -11.16
CA VAL A 100 -20.03 -15.73 -10.25
C VAL A 100 -18.86 -16.28 -11.04
N TYR A 101 -17.71 -15.62 -10.96
CA TYR A 101 -16.48 -15.99 -11.63
C TYR A 101 -15.50 -16.54 -10.60
N LEU A 102 -14.95 -17.73 -10.83
CA LEU A 102 -13.94 -18.32 -9.96
C LEU A 102 -12.57 -18.20 -10.63
N ASP A 103 -11.69 -17.42 -10.01
CA ASP A 103 -10.31 -17.22 -10.40
C ASP A 103 -9.42 -18.22 -9.64
N VAL A 104 -9.36 -19.44 -10.16
CA VAL A 104 -8.74 -20.60 -9.50
C VAL A 104 -7.28 -20.74 -9.91
N ASN A 105 -6.43 -21.03 -8.93
CA ASN A 105 -5.01 -21.31 -9.08
C ASN A 105 -4.53 -22.24 -7.95
N LYS A 106 -3.24 -22.53 -7.88
CA LYS A 106 -2.64 -23.45 -6.89
C LYS A 106 -2.85 -23.07 -5.42
N ALA A 107 -3.16 -21.82 -5.08
CA ALA A 107 -3.44 -21.46 -3.68
C ALA A 107 -4.83 -21.90 -3.20
N TRP A 108 -5.76 -22.19 -4.12
CA TRP A 108 -7.07 -22.69 -3.76
C TRP A 108 -7.00 -24.10 -3.22
N LYS A 109 -7.80 -24.36 -2.18
CA LYS A 109 -8.10 -25.71 -1.72
C LYS A 109 -9.36 -26.23 -2.41
N LYS A 110 -9.48 -27.56 -2.51
CA LYS A 110 -10.60 -28.23 -3.19
C LYS A 110 -11.94 -27.96 -2.50
N ASP A 111 -11.93 -27.88 -1.17
CA ASP A 111 -13.09 -27.53 -0.36
C ASP A 111 -13.52 -26.07 -0.61
N GLU A 112 -12.58 -25.11 -0.63
CA GLU A 112 -12.86 -23.70 -0.98
C GLU A 112 -13.53 -23.58 -2.35
N PHE A 113 -12.98 -24.24 -3.38
CA PHE A 113 -13.52 -24.25 -4.73
C PHE A 113 -14.95 -24.82 -4.77
N THR A 114 -15.13 -25.98 -4.15
CA THR A 114 -16.43 -26.68 -4.11
C THR A 114 -17.46 -25.85 -3.36
N THR A 115 -17.10 -25.25 -2.23
CA THR A 115 -18.00 -24.36 -1.48
C THR A 115 -18.36 -23.12 -2.29
N ALA A 116 -17.40 -22.44 -2.92
CA ALA A 116 -17.68 -21.28 -3.74
C ALA A 116 -18.71 -21.59 -4.85
N PHE A 117 -18.55 -22.72 -5.53
CA PHE A 117 -19.52 -23.19 -6.53
C PHE A 117 -20.92 -23.40 -5.92
N TRP A 118 -21.04 -24.16 -4.83
CA TRP A 118 -22.35 -24.46 -4.26
C TRP A 118 -23.02 -23.24 -3.62
N THR A 119 -22.26 -22.35 -2.97
CA THR A 119 -22.75 -21.08 -2.45
C THR A 119 -23.29 -20.19 -3.57
N ALA A 120 -22.62 -20.15 -4.72
CA ALA A 120 -23.12 -19.45 -5.89
C ALA A 120 -24.40 -20.11 -6.46
N LYS A 121 -24.43 -21.44 -6.57
CA LYS A 121 -25.60 -22.19 -7.08
C LYS A 121 -26.85 -22.09 -6.21
N GLN A 122 -26.71 -21.76 -4.93
CA GLN A 122 -27.85 -21.45 -4.05
C GLN A 122 -28.55 -20.13 -4.41
N GLN A 123 -27.87 -19.23 -5.14
CA GLN A 123 -28.46 -17.99 -5.62
C GLN A 123 -29.38 -18.25 -6.82
N TYR A 124 -30.54 -17.61 -6.84
CA TYR A 124 -31.51 -17.76 -7.91
C TYR A 124 -30.92 -17.39 -9.28
N ASN A 125 -31.01 -18.31 -10.25
CA ASN A 125 -30.49 -18.16 -11.62
C ASN A 125 -29.00 -17.81 -11.74
N SER A 126 -28.19 -18.06 -10.71
CA SER A 126 -26.77 -17.75 -10.78
C SER A 126 -25.99 -18.76 -11.63
N ARG A 127 -25.13 -18.21 -12.48
CA ARG A 127 -24.21 -18.94 -13.35
C ARG A 127 -22.80 -18.84 -12.76
N VAL A 128 -22.09 -19.95 -12.77
CA VAL A 128 -20.70 -20.02 -12.28
C VAL A 128 -19.77 -20.18 -13.47
N TRP A 129 -18.73 -19.38 -13.54
CA TRP A 129 -17.80 -19.31 -14.65
C TRP A 129 -16.36 -19.51 -14.17
N VAL A 130 -15.55 -20.16 -15.01
CA VAL A 130 -14.10 -20.25 -14.84
C VAL A 130 -13.42 -19.83 -16.13
N PHE A 131 -12.16 -19.41 -16.06
CA PHE A 131 -11.35 -19.18 -17.23
C PHE A 131 -10.36 -20.33 -17.44
N ASP A 132 -10.47 -21.00 -18.57
CA ASP A 132 -9.66 -22.16 -18.95
C ASP A 132 -9.46 -22.14 -20.47
N ASP A 133 -8.46 -21.38 -20.92
CA ASP A 133 -8.25 -20.98 -22.33
C ASP A 133 -9.48 -20.34 -23.01
N GLY A 134 -10.39 -19.84 -22.19
CA GLY A 134 -11.69 -19.33 -22.58
C GLY A 134 -12.63 -19.29 -21.37
N LEU A 135 -13.56 -18.34 -21.38
CA LEU A 135 -14.58 -18.27 -20.34
C LEU A 135 -15.58 -19.40 -20.56
N ARG A 136 -15.68 -20.33 -19.61
CA ARG A 136 -16.61 -21.46 -19.66
C ARG A 136 -17.49 -21.53 -18.43
N GLN A 137 -18.76 -21.88 -18.65
CA GLN A 137 -19.69 -22.10 -17.56
C GLN A 137 -19.37 -23.44 -16.89
N LEU A 138 -19.32 -23.44 -15.57
CA LEU A 138 -19.04 -24.61 -14.76
C LEU A 138 -20.34 -25.39 -14.48
N ASP A 139 -20.27 -26.71 -14.63
CA ASP A 139 -21.33 -27.64 -14.25
C ASP A 139 -20.89 -28.51 -13.07
N SER A 140 -21.85 -29.15 -12.40
CA SER A 140 -21.56 -29.99 -11.24
C SER A 140 -20.84 -31.30 -11.61
N ALA A 141 -20.91 -31.74 -12.86
CA ALA A 141 -20.33 -33.00 -13.32
C ALA A 141 -18.82 -32.89 -13.57
N SER A 142 -18.33 -31.68 -13.86
CA SER A 142 -16.95 -31.40 -14.25
C SER A 142 -16.12 -30.72 -13.16
N LEU A 143 -16.66 -30.57 -11.94
CA LEU A 143 -16.02 -29.85 -10.84
C LEU A 143 -14.63 -30.40 -10.51
N ASP A 144 -14.52 -31.70 -10.26
CA ASP A 144 -13.27 -32.33 -9.84
C ASP A 144 -12.16 -32.15 -10.87
N ARG A 145 -12.45 -32.50 -12.13
CA ARG A 145 -11.52 -32.36 -13.25
C ARG A 145 -11.11 -30.90 -13.48
N THR A 146 -12.06 -29.97 -13.39
CA THR A 146 -11.80 -28.54 -13.57
C THR A 146 -10.91 -28.00 -12.47
N TYR A 147 -11.15 -28.39 -11.21
CA TYR A 147 -10.30 -28.01 -10.10
C TYR A 147 -8.88 -28.53 -10.28
N GLU A 148 -8.71 -29.82 -10.57
CA GLU A 148 -7.38 -30.42 -10.74
C GLU A 148 -6.56 -29.73 -11.84
N GLN A 149 -7.22 -29.36 -12.94
CA GLN A 149 -6.59 -28.62 -14.03
C GLN A 149 -6.18 -27.20 -13.61
N LEU A 150 -7.09 -26.40 -13.05
CA LEU A 150 -6.83 -25.00 -12.73
C LEU A 150 -5.90 -24.84 -11.50
N ALA A 151 -6.03 -25.71 -10.50
CA ALA A 151 -5.19 -25.71 -9.30
C ALA A 151 -3.74 -26.15 -9.59
N SER A 152 -3.45 -26.69 -10.78
CA SER A 152 -2.07 -26.97 -11.19
C SER A 152 -1.28 -25.70 -11.57
N GLN A 153 -1.98 -24.59 -11.87
CA GLN A 153 -1.37 -23.34 -12.31
C GLN A 153 -0.80 -22.56 -11.12
N ARG A 154 0.47 -22.13 -11.19
CA ARG A 154 1.15 -21.39 -10.10
C ARG A 154 0.42 -20.09 -9.74
N PHE A 155 -0.15 -19.43 -10.74
CA PHE A 155 -1.00 -18.27 -10.61
C PHE A 155 -2.00 -18.27 -11.76
N SER A 156 -3.03 -17.45 -11.61
CA SER A 156 -4.04 -17.19 -12.64
C SER A 156 -3.93 -15.75 -13.11
N LEU A 157 -4.21 -15.53 -14.40
CA LEU A 157 -4.34 -14.20 -15.01
C LEU A 157 -5.77 -14.03 -15.53
N PHE A 158 -6.71 -13.83 -14.62
CA PHE A 158 -8.13 -13.77 -14.96
C PHE A 158 -8.43 -12.57 -15.88
N PRO A 159 -9.11 -12.78 -17.03
CA PRO A 159 -9.40 -11.71 -17.97
C PRO A 159 -10.61 -10.90 -17.52
N VAL A 160 -10.40 -9.98 -16.57
CA VAL A 160 -11.43 -9.14 -15.95
C VAL A 160 -12.24 -8.34 -16.98
N TYR A 161 -11.63 -7.97 -18.10
CA TYR A 161 -12.29 -7.32 -19.25
C TYR A 161 -13.37 -8.18 -19.92
N GLN A 162 -13.43 -9.48 -19.67
CA GLN A 162 -14.47 -10.39 -20.19
C GLN A 162 -15.71 -10.46 -19.28
N ILE A 163 -15.68 -9.83 -18.10
CA ILE A 163 -16.86 -9.74 -17.23
C ILE A 163 -17.87 -8.78 -17.87
N ALA A 164 -18.94 -9.35 -18.42
CA ALA A 164 -19.92 -8.63 -19.23
C ALA A 164 -20.81 -7.66 -18.43
N ASN A 165 -21.25 -8.08 -17.24
CA ASN A 165 -22.15 -7.30 -16.37
C ASN A 165 -21.51 -7.03 -14.99
N PRO A 166 -20.54 -6.10 -14.88
CA PRO A 166 -19.84 -5.81 -13.64
C PRO A 166 -20.73 -5.54 -12.42
N ALA A 167 -21.85 -4.85 -12.62
CA ALA A 167 -22.75 -4.45 -11.53
C ALA A 167 -23.41 -5.63 -10.80
N THR A 168 -23.59 -6.77 -11.47
CA THR A 168 -24.20 -7.99 -10.91
C THR A 168 -23.24 -9.17 -10.87
N ALA A 169 -21.96 -8.93 -11.22
CA ALA A 169 -20.91 -9.93 -11.19
C ALA A 169 -20.27 -10.01 -9.80
N LEU A 170 -19.91 -11.24 -9.41
CA LEU A 170 -19.01 -11.50 -8.30
C LEU A 170 -17.79 -12.23 -8.83
N LEU A 171 -16.59 -11.71 -8.57
CA LEU A 171 -15.34 -12.44 -8.74
C LEU A 171 -14.95 -13.05 -7.39
N ILE A 172 -14.63 -14.35 -7.36
CA ILE A 172 -14.06 -15.01 -6.19
C ILE A 172 -12.64 -15.44 -6.57
N THR A 173 -11.65 -15.01 -5.79
CA THR A 173 -10.24 -15.22 -6.07
C THR A 173 -9.48 -15.62 -4.81
N LYS A 174 -8.23 -16.04 -4.98
CA LYS A 174 -7.26 -16.23 -3.92
C LYS A 174 -5.87 -15.85 -4.42
N GLY A 175 -5.24 -14.89 -3.75
CA GLY A 175 -3.95 -14.37 -4.15
C GLY A 175 -2.80 -15.37 -3.98
N THR A 176 -1.75 -15.16 -4.76
CA THR A 176 -0.46 -15.83 -4.64
C THR A 176 0.65 -14.77 -4.66
N LEU A 177 1.75 -15.02 -3.95
CA LEU A 177 2.94 -14.15 -3.98
C LEU A 177 3.60 -14.15 -5.37
N SER A 178 3.59 -15.31 -6.04
CA SER A 178 4.10 -15.44 -7.40
C SER A 178 3.03 -15.00 -8.40
N SER A 179 2.97 -13.71 -8.73
CA SER A 179 2.06 -13.17 -9.74
C SER A 179 2.75 -12.14 -10.63
N VAL A 180 2.09 -11.78 -11.73
CA VAL A 180 2.60 -10.90 -12.78
C VAL A 180 2.16 -9.46 -12.50
N ALA A 181 3.05 -8.48 -12.67
CA ALA A 181 2.68 -7.07 -12.61
C ALA A 181 2.07 -6.61 -13.95
N LEU A 182 1.25 -5.54 -13.94
CA LEU A 182 0.68 -5.00 -15.18
C LEU A 182 1.75 -4.57 -16.19
N SER A 183 2.91 -4.13 -15.72
CA SER A 183 4.07 -3.76 -16.53
C SER A 183 4.62 -4.91 -17.36
N ASP A 184 4.59 -6.13 -16.83
CA ASP A 184 5.16 -7.32 -17.48
C ASP A 184 4.28 -7.78 -18.64
N LEU A 185 2.99 -7.43 -18.60
CA LEU A 185 2.02 -7.73 -19.66
C LEU A 185 2.11 -6.75 -20.83
N LYS A 186 2.95 -5.71 -20.74
CA LYS A 186 3.08 -4.69 -21.78
C LYS A 186 3.42 -5.34 -23.12
N ASN A 187 2.79 -4.85 -24.20
CA ASN A 187 2.91 -5.37 -25.57
C ASN A 187 2.34 -6.79 -25.79
N SER A 188 1.67 -7.40 -24.80
CA SER A 188 0.95 -8.66 -25.00
C SER A 188 -0.45 -8.43 -25.60
N SER A 189 -1.00 -9.48 -26.23
CA SER A 189 -2.41 -9.47 -26.66
C SER A 189 -3.39 -9.32 -25.50
N PHE A 190 -2.99 -9.73 -24.29
CA PHE A 190 -3.77 -9.53 -23.07
C PHE A 190 -3.86 -8.03 -22.74
N ALA A 191 -2.73 -7.31 -22.73
CA ALA A 191 -2.71 -5.86 -22.48
C ALA A 191 -3.45 -5.04 -23.54
N GLU A 192 -3.47 -5.49 -24.79
CA GLU A 192 -4.31 -4.84 -25.81
C GLU A 192 -5.81 -4.99 -25.53
N ARG A 193 -6.22 -6.13 -24.94
CA ARG A 193 -7.61 -6.39 -24.58
C ARG A 193 -8.02 -5.76 -23.24
N THR A 194 -7.10 -5.48 -22.33
CA THR A 194 -7.43 -4.80 -21.06
C THR A 194 -7.99 -3.39 -21.27
N ARG A 195 -7.72 -2.75 -22.42
CA ARG A 195 -8.37 -1.48 -22.82
C ARG A 195 -9.90 -1.55 -22.78
N TYR A 196 -10.49 -2.73 -22.99
CA TYR A 196 -11.94 -2.92 -22.90
C TYR A 196 -12.49 -2.74 -21.48
N MET A 197 -11.66 -2.78 -20.44
CA MET A 197 -12.08 -2.44 -19.07
C MET A 197 -12.54 -0.99 -18.94
N GLY A 198 -12.04 -0.08 -19.78
CA GLY A 198 -12.51 1.31 -19.84
C GLY A 198 -14.01 1.44 -20.16
N ARG A 199 -14.63 0.39 -20.72
CA ARG A 199 -16.07 0.36 -21.05
C ARG A 199 -16.96 -0.09 -19.88
N GLN A 200 -16.38 -0.67 -18.85
CA GLN A 200 -17.14 -1.18 -17.71
C GLN A 200 -17.65 0.00 -16.86
N SER A 201 -18.93 -0.02 -16.47
CA SER A 201 -19.59 1.11 -15.80
C SER A 201 -19.60 1.05 -14.27
N ALA A 202 -19.37 -0.11 -13.67
CA ALA A 202 -19.39 -0.29 -12.21
C ALA A 202 -18.23 -1.16 -11.71
N PRO A 203 -17.65 -0.90 -10.52
CA PRO A 203 -16.69 -1.78 -9.85
C PRO A 203 -17.20 -3.21 -9.74
N ILE A 204 -16.33 -4.19 -9.95
CA ILE A 204 -16.69 -5.61 -9.83
C ILE A 204 -16.54 -6.01 -8.36
N ARG A 205 -17.62 -6.52 -7.76
CA ARG A 205 -17.55 -7.07 -6.41
C ARG A 205 -16.65 -8.30 -6.41
N THR A 206 -15.66 -8.29 -5.53
CA THR A 206 -14.59 -9.29 -5.51
C THR A 206 -14.42 -9.82 -4.10
N PHE A 207 -14.62 -11.12 -3.92
CA PHE A 207 -14.31 -11.82 -2.67
C PHE A 207 -12.94 -12.48 -2.80
N SER A 208 -12.00 -12.12 -1.93
CA SER A 208 -10.70 -12.77 -1.83
C SER A 208 -10.67 -13.72 -0.64
N TYR A 209 -10.30 -14.96 -0.88
CA TYR A 209 -9.95 -15.87 0.20
C TYR A 209 -8.64 -15.43 0.86
N GLY A 210 -8.64 -15.34 2.19
CA GLY A 210 -7.50 -14.85 2.95
C GLY A 210 -7.26 -13.35 2.77
N ASN A 211 -6.09 -12.88 3.20
CA ASN A 211 -5.76 -11.46 3.30
C ASN A 211 -4.87 -10.93 2.16
N GLN A 212 -4.72 -11.69 1.08
CA GLN A 212 -3.78 -11.38 0.02
C GLN A 212 -4.44 -11.45 -1.35
N LEU A 213 -4.21 -10.40 -2.15
CA LEU A 213 -4.47 -10.39 -3.58
C LEU A 213 -3.16 -10.66 -4.34
N SER A 214 -3.30 -11.23 -5.54
CA SER A 214 -2.18 -11.30 -6.49
C SER A 214 -1.80 -9.89 -6.97
N THR A 215 -0.54 -9.67 -7.38
CA THR A 215 -0.02 -8.36 -7.80
C THR A 215 -0.91 -7.69 -8.85
N TYR A 216 -1.29 -8.45 -9.88
CA TYR A 216 -2.24 -8.01 -10.91
C TYR A 216 -3.57 -7.50 -10.31
N LEU A 217 -4.21 -8.30 -9.44
CA LEU A 217 -5.51 -7.94 -8.86
C LEU A 217 -5.40 -6.80 -7.84
N LYS A 218 -4.27 -6.70 -7.14
CA LYS A 218 -3.97 -5.61 -6.22
C LYS A 218 -3.94 -4.27 -6.97
N THR A 219 -3.23 -4.18 -8.09
CA THR A 219 -3.21 -2.96 -8.90
C THR A 219 -4.61 -2.60 -9.43
N LEU A 220 -5.41 -3.59 -9.82
CA LEU A 220 -6.80 -3.34 -10.24
C LEU A 220 -7.70 -2.87 -9.09
N ALA A 221 -7.50 -3.38 -7.87
CA ALA A 221 -8.21 -2.91 -6.69
C ALA A 221 -7.84 -1.46 -6.34
N GLU A 222 -6.55 -1.13 -6.41
CA GLU A 222 -6.03 0.24 -6.22
C GLU A 222 -6.59 1.22 -7.26
N LEU A 223 -6.76 0.79 -8.51
CA LEU A 223 -7.45 1.52 -9.58
C LEU A 223 -8.99 1.48 -9.45
N GLN A 224 -9.53 1.03 -8.32
CA GLN A 224 -10.97 0.94 -8.05
C GLN A 224 -11.76 0.16 -9.12
N VAL A 225 -11.11 -0.74 -9.86
CA VAL A 225 -11.78 -1.68 -10.77
C VAL A 225 -12.60 -2.67 -9.97
N PHE A 226 -12.16 -2.97 -8.74
CA PHE A 226 -12.78 -3.89 -7.80
C PHE A 226 -13.31 -3.21 -6.55
N ASN A 227 -14.42 -3.73 -6.04
CA ASN A 227 -14.83 -3.58 -4.65
C ASN A 227 -14.47 -4.88 -3.92
N VAL A 228 -13.37 -4.87 -3.17
CA VAL A 228 -12.79 -6.09 -2.59
C VAL A 228 -13.25 -6.26 -1.15
N THR A 229 -13.70 -7.47 -0.82
CA THR A 229 -13.81 -7.97 0.55
C THR A 229 -12.93 -9.20 0.72
N GLN A 230 -12.43 -9.42 1.92
CA GLN A 230 -11.57 -10.54 2.28
C GLN A 230 -12.28 -11.42 3.30
N GLY A 231 -12.05 -12.74 3.26
CA GLY A 231 -12.65 -13.61 4.25
C GLY A 231 -12.32 -15.08 4.10
N THR A 232 -13.08 -15.88 4.85
CA THR A 232 -13.02 -17.34 4.84
C THR A 232 -14.24 -17.92 4.12
N THR A 233 -14.25 -19.24 3.96
CA THR A 233 -15.44 -19.96 3.48
C THR A 233 -16.68 -19.67 4.32
N CYS A 234 -16.53 -19.51 5.64
CA CYS A 234 -17.63 -19.14 6.54
C CYS A 234 -18.18 -17.74 6.21
N THR A 235 -17.29 -16.78 5.97
CA THR A 235 -17.64 -15.41 5.57
C THR A 235 -18.39 -15.42 4.24
N LEU A 236 -17.88 -16.15 3.24
CA LEU A 236 -18.51 -16.25 1.92
C LEU A 236 -19.95 -16.80 2.01
N ILE A 237 -20.14 -17.91 2.75
CA ILE A 237 -21.46 -18.52 2.93
C ILE A 237 -22.39 -17.54 3.65
N HIS A 238 -21.91 -16.90 4.71
CA HIS A 238 -22.70 -15.96 5.49
C HIS A 238 -23.19 -14.80 4.61
N ASP A 239 -22.27 -14.13 3.92
CA ASP A 239 -22.55 -12.90 3.20
C ASP A 239 -23.39 -13.15 1.94
N LEU A 240 -23.08 -14.20 1.18
CA LEU A 240 -23.79 -14.46 -0.07
C LEU A 240 -25.04 -15.31 0.11
N ALA A 241 -24.97 -16.40 0.89
CA ALA A 241 -26.09 -17.36 0.97
C ALA A 241 -27.06 -17.07 2.11
N LYS A 242 -26.63 -16.43 3.20
CA LYS A 242 -27.52 -16.19 4.36
C LYS A 242 -28.06 -14.78 4.41
N THR A 243 -27.20 -13.77 4.24
CA THR A 243 -27.60 -12.36 4.41
C THR A 243 -27.87 -11.65 3.08
N HIS A 244 -27.33 -12.17 1.97
CA HIS A 244 -27.38 -11.57 0.64
C HIS A 244 -26.86 -10.12 0.66
N GLN A 245 -25.70 -9.95 1.29
CA GLN A 245 -25.06 -8.65 1.47
C GLN A 245 -23.63 -8.65 0.93
N PHE A 246 -23.18 -7.47 0.53
CA PHE A 246 -21.78 -7.21 0.20
C PHE A 246 -21.39 -5.83 0.72
N PRO A 247 -20.13 -5.60 1.12
CA PRO A 247 -19.69 -4.28 1.54
C PRO A 247 -19.96 -3.22 0.46
N ARG A 248 -20.54 -2.10 0.85
CA ARG A 248 -20.71 -0.96 -0.06
C ARG A 248 -19.36 -0.29 -0.27
N GLN A 249 -19.03 0.00 -1.53
CA GLN A 249 -17.86 0.81 -1.83
C GLN A 249 -18.14 2.27 -1.43
N PRO A 250 -17.32 2.87 -0.56
CA PRO A 250 -17.46 4.29 -0.23
C PRO A 250 -17.05 5.13 -1.44
N ASN A 251 -18.03 5.66 -2.17
CA ASN A 251 -17.81 6.52 -3.34
C ASN A 251 -17.92 7.99 -2.93
N GLN A 252 -16.83 8.57 -2.43
CA GLN A 252 -16.77 9.99 -2.07
C GLN A 252 -15.43 10.58 -2.51
N SER A 253 -15.46 11.66 -3.32
CA SER A 253 -14.25 12.31 -3.85
C SER A 253 -13.42 13.00 -2.77
N ASP A 254 -14.04 13.31 -1.64
CA ASP A 254 -13.48 13.98 -0.47
C ASP A 254 -13.12 13.00 0.65
N GLN A 255 -13.22 11.68 0.42
CA GLN A 255 -12.87 10.68 1.42
C GLN A 255 -12.17 9.48 0.79
N ILE A 256 -11.03 9.07 1.36
CA ILE A 256 -10.42 7.78 1.06
C ILE A 256 -10.57 6.85 2.26
N THR A 257 -10.74 5.55 2.00
CA THR A 257 -10.94 4.54 3.04
C THR A 257 -9.74 3.61 3.11
N LEU A 258 -9.23 3.40 4.32
CA LEU A 258 -8.19 2.44 4.65
C LEU A 258 -8.85 1.30 5.45
N ALA A 259 -9.53 0.41 4.74
CA ALA A 259 -10.43 -0.57 5.33
C ALA A 259 -9.73 -1.47 6.37
N ASP A 260 -8.51 -1.94 6.06
CA ASP A 260 -7.71 -2.79 6.95
C ASP A 260 -7.41 -2.12 8.28
N ALA A 261 -7.30 -0.80 8.31
CA ALA A 261 -7.05 -0.01 9.52
C ALA A 261 -8.35 0.51 10.17
N GLN A 262 -9.52 0.25 9.59
CA GLN A 262 -10.82 0.80 10.00
C GLN A 262 -10.84 2.33 10.15
N VAL A 263 -10.09 3.02 9.30
CA VAL A 263 -10.04 4.48 9.25
C VAL A 263 -10.29 4.99 7.85
N SER A 264 -10.59 6.28 7.77
CA SER A 264 -10.71 7.03 6.52
C SER A 264 -10.00 8.37 6.67
N ILE A 265 -9.55 8.93 5.55
CA ILE A 265 -9.02 10.29 5.50
C ILE A 265 -10.04 11.15 4.76
N ARG A 266 -10.49 12.23 5.40
CA ARG A 266 -11.42 13.22 4.82
C ARG A 266 -10.65 14.47 4.40
N LYS A 267 -10.98 15.00 3.22
CA LYS A 267 -10.51 16.29 2.70
C LYS A 267 -11.61 17.32 2.91
N ILE A 268 -11.35 18.30 3.76
CA ILE A 268 -12.33 19.31 4.19
C ILE A 268 -11.84 20.68 3.68
N PRO A 269 -12.64 21.41 2.88
CA PRO A 269 -12.30 22.78 2.50
C PRO A 269 -12.19 23.68 3.72
N LEU A 270 -11.13 24.48 3.81
CA LEU A 270 -11.00 25.49 4.84
C LEU A 270 -11.88 26.69 4.51
N VAL A 271 -12.83 26.99 5.38
CA VAL A 271 -13.58 28.24 5.32
C VAL A 271 -12.76 29.29 6.05
N VAL A 272 -12.12 30.19 5.31
CA VAL A 272 -11.46 31.36 5.88
C VAL A 272 -12.47 32.49 5.95
N CYS A 273 -13.00 32.77 7.14
CA CYS A 273 -13.82 33.96 7.37
C CYS A 273 -12.94 35.22 7.28
N PRO A 274 -13.37 36.28 6.57
CA PRO A 274 -12.60 37.52 6.51
C PRO A 274 -12.41 38.11 7.92
N GLY A 275 -11.16 38.20 8.37
CA GLY A 275 -10.80 38.73 9.70
C GLY A 275 -10.39 37.68 10.74
N GLU A 276 -10.55 36.38 10.46
CA GLU A 276 -9.99 35.31 11.28
C GLU A 276 -8.63 34.89 10.71
N SER A 277 -7.59 34.91 11.55
CA SER A 277 -6.31 34.28 11.22
C SER A 277 -6.57 32.80 10.95
N GLY A 278 -6.31 32.36 9.72
CA GLY A 278 -6.65 31.03 9.21
C GLY A 278 -6.32 29.91 10.19
N GLN A 279 -7.16 28.85 10.14
CA GLN A 279 -7.05 27.67 10.99
C GLN A 279 -5.58 27.26 11.11
N LYS A 280 -5.03 27.30 12.34
CA LYS A 280 -3.62 26.96 12.60
C LYS A 280 -3.31 25.62 11.95
N ALA A 281 -2.19 25.54 11.23
CA ALA A 281 -1.67 24.29 10.70
C ALA A 281 -1.64 23.27 11.86
N GLY A 282 -2.47 22.23 11.76
CA GLY A 282 -2.54 21.21 12.80
C GLY A 282 -1.24 20.40 12.85
N ILE A 283 -1.05 19.68 13.96
CA ILE A 283 0.20 18.94 14.25
C ILE A 283 0.27 17.62 13.48
N ALA A 284 -0.78 17.26 12.74
CA ALA A 284 -0.84 16.00 12.03
C ALA A 284 0.23 15.90 10.91
N PRO A 285 0.75 14.70 10.60
CA PRO A 285 1.77 14.52 9.58
C PRO A 285 1.27 14.82 8.16
N ASP A 286 2.17 15.30 7.30
CA ASP A 286 1.91 15.53 5.88
C ASP A 286 1.54 14.24 5.12
N HIS A 287 1.95 13.08 5.65
CA HIS A 287 1.56 11.75 5.16
C HIS A 287 0.05 11.57 4.99
N LEU A 288 -0.80 12.27 5.76
CA LEU A 288 -2.25 12.21 5.56
C LEU A 288 -2.66 12.76 4.20
N ALA A 289 -2.12 13.91 3.80
CA ALA A 289 -2.38 14.49 2.48
C ALA A 289 -1.77 13.62 1.38
N ARG A 290 -0.54 13.11 1.56
CA ARG A 290 0.10 12.23 0.56
C ARG A 290 -0.70 10.96 0.32
N LEU A 291 -1.14 10.30 1.40
CA LEU A 291 -1.91 9.06 1.32
C LEU A 291 -3.29 9.30 0.71
N PHE A 292 -3.93 10.41 1.07
CA PHE A 292 -5.18 10.84 0.43
C PHE A 292 -4.99 11.04 -1.07
N VAL A 293 -4.03 11.87 -1.46
CA VAL A 293 -3.80 12.23 -2.86
C VAL A 293 -3.41 10.99 -3.68
N TYR A 294 -2.53 10.13 -3.17
CA TYR A 294 -2.20 8.86 -3.85
C TYR A 294 -3.44 8.03 -4.19
N ASN A 295 -4.30 7.78 -3.21
CA ASN A 295 -5.52 6.99 -3.41
C ASN A 295 -6.55 7.72 -4.29
N HIS A 296 -6.68 9.03 -4.13
CA HIS A 296 -7.57 9.85 -4.94
C HIS A 296 -7.15 9.81 -6.42
N LEU A 297 -5.86 10.00 -6.72
CA LEU A 297 -5.31 9.92 -8.07
C LEU A 297 -5.59 8.56 -8.71
N LEU A 298 -5.36 7.46 -7.99
CA LEU A 298 -5.61 6.12 -8.51
C LEU A 298 -7.10 5.86 -8.78
N GLY A 299 -8.00 6.37 -7.93
CA GLY A 299 -9.43 6.33 -8.18
C GLY A 299 -9.86 7.13 -9.42
N GLN A 300 -9.29 8.33 -9.62
CA GLN A 300 -9.57 9.19 -10.77
C GLN A 300 -9.01 8.63 -12.09
N ILE A 301 -7.80 8.07 -12.05
CA ILE A 301 -7.21 7.34 -13.18
C ILE A 301 -8.07 6.11 -13.48
N GLY A 302 -8.37 5.33 -12.45
CA GLY A 302 -9.18 4.13 -12.44
C GLY A 302 -9.06 3.29 -13.71
N ARG A 303 -10.19 3.02 -14.36
CA ARG A 303 -10.29 2.23 -15.59
C ARG A 303 -9.68 2.91 -16.81
N ASN A 304 -9.52 4.22 -16.78
CA ASN A 304 -8.89 4.97 -17.87
C ASN A 304 -7.37 4.78 -17.91
N TYR A 305 -6.80 4.13 -16.89
CA TYR A 305 -5.42 3.64 -16.92
C TYR A 305 -5.11 2.91 -18.23
N PHE A 306 -6.07 2.11 -18.72
CA PHE A 306 -5.89 1.26 -19.90
C PHE A 306 -6.15 1.96 -21.24
N THR A 307 -6.60 3.22 -21.26
CA THR A 307 -7.01 3.91 -22.50
C THR A 307 -6.15 5.14 -22.84
N ASP A 308 -4.99 5.33 -22.20
CA ASP A 308 -4.08 6.49 -22.33
C ASP A 308 -4.70 7.88 -22.04
N THR A 309 -6.03 7.96 -21.86
CA THR A 309 -6.81 9.18 -21.57
C THR A 309 -6.76 9.62 -20.12
N HIS A 310 -6.11 8.86 -19.23
CA HIS A 310 -6.03 9.17 -17.79
C HIS A 310 -5.09 10.33 -17.45
N LYS A 311 -4.26 10.79 -18.39
CA LYS A 311 -3.28 11.86 -18.15
C LYS A 311 -3.94 13.22 -18.33
N THR A 312 -4.39 13.82 -17.22
CA THR A 312 -4.92 15.19 -17.21
C THR A 312 -3.98 16.14 -16.48
N ALA A 313 -3.96 17.41 -16.91
CA ALA A 313 -3.13 18.44 -16.27
C ALA A 313 -3.49 18.63 -14.78
N SER A 314 -4.77 18.46 -14.42
CA SER A 314 -5.24 18.57 -13.03
C SER A 314 -4.68 17.47 -12.14
N LEU A 315 -4.70 16.22 -12.60
CA LEU A 315 -4.16 15.09 -11.81
C LEU A 315 -2.63 15.15 -11.70
N ILE A 316 -1.94 15.65 -12.73
CA ILE A 316 -0.49 15.89 -12.68
C ILE A 316 -0.16 16.97 -11.64
N ALA A 317 -0.91 18.08 -11.65
CA ALA A 317 -0.71 19.17 -10.68
C ALA A 317 -0.97 18.70 -9.24
N GLU A 318 -2.01 17.89 -9.03
CA GLU A 318 -2.31 17.31 -7.71
C GLU A 318 -1.18 16.37 -7.22
N ALA A 319 -0.66 15.51 -8.11
CA ALA A 319 0.47 14.63 -7.80
C ALA A 319 1.76 15.41 -7.46
N GLN A 320 2.02 16.48 -8.19
CA GLN A 320 3.15 17.38 -7.95
C GLN A 320 3.01 18.09 -6.61
N GLN A 321 1.86 18.69 -6.34
CA GLN A 321 1.58 19.41 -5.10
C GLN A 321 1.76 18.53 -3.85
N ALA A 322 1.35 17.26 -3.91
CA ALA A 322 1.50 16.34 -2.79
C ALA A 322 2.87 15.63 -2.76
N HIS A 323 3.74 15.85 -3.75
CA HIS A 323 4.99 15.11 -3.92
C HIS A 323 4.79 13.59 -3.83
N VAL A 324 3.87 13.08 -4.64
CA VAL A 324 3.50 11.65 -4.70
C VAL A 324 3.94 11.05 -6.03
N VAL A 325 4.62 9.91 -5.98
CA VAL A 325 4.94 9.08 -7.16
C VAL A 325 3.72 8.22 -7.49
N SER A 326 3.30 8.25 -8.76
CA SER A 326 2.08 7.60 -9.25
C SER A 326 2.24 7.24 -10.73
N PRO A 327 1.28 6.58 -11.38
CA PRO A 327 1.32 6.40 -12.84
C PRO A 327 1.44 7.70 -13.66
N LEU A 328 1.18 8.87 -13.05
CA LEU A 328 1.28 10.18 -13.68
C LEU A 328 2.61 10.91 -13.42
N SER A 329 3.40 10.45 -12.46
CA SER A 329 4.56 11.18 -11.93
C SER A 329 5.73 10.22 -11.67
N SER A 330 6.95 10.66 -11.98
CA SER A 330 8.17 9.92 -11.69
C SER A 330 9.06 10.75 -10.78
N LEU A 331 9.81 10.08 -9.90
CA LEU A 331 10.83 10.74 -9.09
C LEU A 331 12.14 10.76 -9.88
N ILE A 332 12.70 11.95 -10.08
CA ILE A 332 14.04 12.13 -10.62
C ILE A 332 14.96 12.51 -9.47
N VAL A 333 15.92 11.65 -9.18
CA VAL A 333 17.00 11.92 -8.23
C VAL A 333 18.23 12.29 -9.04
N LEU A 334 18.70 13.53 -8.89
CA LEU A 334 19.97 13.98 -9.44
C LEU A 334 21.01 14.06 -8.33
N GLU A 335 22.28 13.91 -8.70
CA GLU A 335 23.40 13.82 -7.76
C GLU A 335 23.63 15.14 -7.00
N THR A 336 23.45 16.28 -7.67
CA THR A 336 23.72 17.59 -7.08
C THR A 336 22.58 18.59 -7.28
N GLN A 337 22.47 19.58 -6.38
CA GLN A 337 21.54 20.71 -6.52
C GLN A 337 21.79 21.51 -7.81
N GLN A 338 23.05 21.59 -8.25
CA GLN A 338 23.43 22.27 -9.49
C GLN A 338 22.86 21.55 -10.72
N ASP A 339 22.72 20.23 -10.67
CA ASP A 339 22.08 19.48 -11.75
C ASP A 339 20.60 19.81 -11.85
N TYR A 340 19.88 19.95 -10.73
CA TYR A 340 18.49 20.40 -10.73
C TYR A 340 18.34 21.78 -11.39
N GLU A 341 19.21 22.74 -11.05
CA GLU A 341 19.21 24.07 -11.65
C GLU A 341 19.57 24.03 -13.15
N ARG A 342 20.55 23.22 -13.54
CA ARG A 342 20.97 23.02 -14.93
C ARG A 342 19.84 22.46 -15.80
N PHE A 343 19.00 21.58 -15.26
CA PHE A 343 17.83 21.03 -15.95
C PHE A 343 16.56 21.87 -15.78
N GLY A 344 16.65 23.05 -15.15
CA GLY A 344 15.51 23.95 -14.94
C GLY A 344 14.42 23.37 -14.04
N ILE A 345 14.77 22.44 -13.15
CA ILE A 345 13.85 21.82 -12.21
C ILE A 345 13.78 22.71 -10.97
N HIS A 346 12.68 23.46 -10.84
CA HIS A 346 12.44 24.36 -9.73
C HIS A 346 11.55 23.73 -8.67
N LYS A 347 11.81 24.10 -7.41
CA LYS A 347 11.02 23.69 -6.25
C LYS A 347 9.63 24.35 -6.31
N ASP A 348 8.57 23.56 -6.13
CA ASP A 348 7.22 24.11 -5.98
C ASP A 348 7.12 24.89 -4.65
N LYS A 349 6.50 26.06 -4.70
CA LYS A 349 6.33 26.94 -3.53
C LYS A 349 5.08 26.61 -2.73
N ASN A 350 4.10 25.93 -3.34
CA ASN A 350 2.79 25.65 -2.77
C ASN A 350 2.53 24.16 -2.52
N GLY A 351 3.53 23.31 -2.75
CA GLY A 351 3.49 21.87 -2.54
C GLY A 351 4.17 21.42 -1.24
N LEU A 352 4.05 20.12 -0.96
CA LEU A 352 4.89 19.44 0.04
C LEU A 352 6.35 19.42 -0.43
N ASP A 353 7.29 19.08 0.45
CA ASP A 353 8.67 18.80 0.03
C ASP A 353 8.87 17.30 -0.20
N ASN A 354 10.06 16.87 -0.61
CA ASN A 354 10.41 15.45 -0.45
C ASN A 354 10.22 15.06 1.01
N ALA A 355 9.70 13.85 1.27
CA ALA A 355 9.52 13.34 2.62
C ALA A 355 10.90 13.14 3.26
N THR A 356 11.41 14.16 3.93
CA THR A 356 12.63 14.08 4.72
C THR A 356 12.24 13.77 6.15
N MET A 357 12.65 12.62 6.68
CA MET A 357 12.80 12.50 8.13
C MET A 357 13.80 13.58 8.55
N LYS A 358 13.34 14.64 9.21
CA LYS A 358 14.17 15.81 9.57
C LYS A 358 15.26 15.50 10.62
N LYS A 359 15.75 14.26 10.73
CA LYS A 359 16.70 13.83 11.78
C LYS A 359 17.73 12.74 11.42
N ASP A 360 17.96 12.39 10.16
CA ASP A 360 19.07 11.49 9.82
C ASP A 360 20.24 12.24 9.15
N GLY A 361 20.88 13.12 9.94
CA GLY A 361 22.33 13.16 9.87
C GLY A 361 22.80 12.08 10.84
N ALA A 362 23.51 11.06 10.36
CA ALA A 362 24.07 10.01 11.20
C ALA A 362 24.75 10.65 12.42
N VAL A 363 24.13 10.51 13.58
CA VAL A 363 24.78 10.87 14.85
C VAL A 363 25.87 9.83 15.01
N PRO A 364 27.16 10.23 15.07
CA PRO A 364 28.23 9.26 15.10
C PRO A 364 28.05 8.32 16.28
N GLU A 365 28.28 7.03 16.08
CA GLU A 365 28.15 6.07 17.16
C GLU A 365 29.16 6.38 18.28
N PRO A 366 28.93 5.98 19.55
CA PRO A 366 29.84 6.27 20.66
C PRO A 366 31.31 5.90 20.39
N HIS A 367 31.54 4.87 19.57
CA HIS A 367 32.88 4.43 19.19
C HIS A 367 33.51 5.33 18.10
N GLU A 368 32.72 5.94 17.21
CA GLU A 368 33.18 6.94 16.23
C GLU A 368 33.58 8.25 16.93
N TRP A 369 32.83 8.65 17.97
CA TRP A 369 33.24 9.75 18.85
C TRP A 369 34.58 9.48 19.54
N ALA A 370 34.77 8.27 20.05
CA ALA A 370 36.04 7.87 20.65
C ALA A 370 37.20 7.92 19.63
N MET A 371 36.94 7.51 18.38
CA MET A 371 37.92 7.56 17.30
C MET A 371 38.29 9.01 16.93
N LEU A 372 37.32 9.90 16.80
CA LEU A 372 37.54 11.32 16.54
C LEU A 372 38.39 11.98 17.63
N VAL A 373 38.10 11.67 18.91
CA VAL A 373 38.87 12.16 20.05
C VAL A 373 40.30 11.62 20.02
N MET A 374 40.50 10.33 19.70
CA MET A 374 41.84 9.75 19.59
C MET A 374 42.65 10.37 18.45
N VAL A 375 42.04 10.59 17.29
CA VAL A 375 42.71 11.25 16.15
C VAL A 375 43.07 12.70 16.51
N ALA A 376 42.17 13.43 17.16
CA ALA A 376 42.45 14.79 17.62
C ALA A 376 43.60 14.83 18.65
N ALA A 377 43.64 13.88 19.58
CA ALA A 377 44.71 13.74 20.57
C ALA A 377 46.06 13.41 19.90
N LEU A 378 46.07 12.50 18.92
CA LEU A 378 47.26 12.14 18.16
C LEU A 378 47.82 13.35 17.38
N VAL A 379 46.95 14.07 16.66
CA VAL A 379 47.34 15.27 15.91
C VAL A 379 47.85 16.36 16.85
N GLY A 380 47.16 16.59 17.97
CA GLY A 380 47.58 17.54 19.01
C GLY A 380 48.96 17.18 19.58
N TRP A 381 49.21 15.90 19.82
CA TRP A 381 50.50 15.40 20.32
C TRP A 381 51.64 15.58 19.30
N LEU A 382 51.39 15.28 18.01
CA LEU A 382 52.37 15.49 16.93
C LEU A 382 52.73 16.97 16.76
N ILE A 383 51.74 17.88 16.84
CA ILE A 383 51.97 19.32 16.79
C ILE A 383 52.78 19.77 18.02
N PHE A 384 52.50 19.23 19.20
CA PHE A 384 53.23 19.54 20.42
C PHE A 384 54.69 19.07 20.37
N GLN A 385 54.96 17.85 19.86
CA GLN A 385 56.32 17.35 19.66
C GLN A 385 57.12 18.17 18.64
N LYS A 386 56.48 18.56 17.52
CA LYS A 386 57.09 19.43 16.51
C LYS A 386 57.47 20.79 17.12
N ARG A 387 56.62 21.39 17.94
CA ARG A 387 56.93 22.66 18.64
C ARG A 387 58.05 22.52 19.68
N ARG A 388 58.17 21.37 20.35
CA ARG A 388 59.29 21.09 21.28
C ARG A 388 60.63 20.94 20.56
N THR A 389 60.66 20.25 19.42
CA THR A 389 61.89 20.07 18.62
C THR A 389 62.34 21.37 17.96
N THR A 390 61.43 22.22 17.47
CA THR A 390 61.80 23.55 16.95
C THR A 390 62.31 24.51 18.03
N ARG A 391 61.81 24.43 19.28
CA ARG A 391 62.33 25.22 20.40
C ARG A 391 63.67 24.71 20.95
N ALA A 392 63.98 23.42 20.80
CA ALA A 392 65.30 22.89 21.17
C ALA A 392 66.39 23.25 20.15
N ALA A 393 66.03 23.46 18.88
CA ALA A 393 66.96 23.88 17.82
C ALA A 393 67.28 25.39 17.80
N SER A 394 66.57 26.22 18.59
CA SER A 394 66.85 27.67 18.71
C SER A 394 67.73 28.05 19.91
N ASN A 395 68.26 27.05 20.63
CA ASN A 395 69.11 27.24 21.82
C ASN A 395 70.53 26.65 21.62
N TYR A 396 70.97 26.50 20.38
CA TYR A 396 72.37 26.21 20.02
C TYR A 396 72.93 27.29 19.10
#